data_AF-A0A8T4NQJ9-F1
#
_entry.id   AF-A0A8T4NQJ9-F1
#
_cell.length_a   1.000
_cell.length_b   1.000
_cell.length_c   1.000
_cell.angle_alpha   90.00
_cell.angle_beta   90.00
_cell.angle_gamma   90.00
#
_symmetry.space_group_name_H-M   'P 1'
#
loop_
_entity.id
_entity.type
_entity.pdbx_description
1 polymer ?
#
loop_
_entity_poly.entity_id
_entity_poly.type
_entity_poly.pdbx_seq_one_letter_code
_entity_poly.pdbx_strand_id
1 'polypeptide(L)'
;MKRTITINRWEFDLINLAMALIALIIVFSLIFFLIPSLKDNIKDINAEKTSDNTSVSQNSNAIQQEALIIQVIDGDTFQINTGDYVRLIGINAPERTERYYDDSKLFLESLINNKSVLLEGDLDNRDNYGRLLKYAYSSDGLMINSELVRRGYAVPMEISPNLKYREKISNAYQQCINEKLRLCNI
;
A
#
# COMPACT_ATOMS: atom_id res chain seq x y z
N MET A 1 -24.89 9.84 71.35
CA MET A 1 -23.65 9.06 71.25
C MET A 1 -23.19 9.09 69.79
N LYS A 2 -22.30 10.02 69.41
CA LYS A 2 -21.81 10.17 68.02
C LYS A 2 -20.57 9.30 67.86
N ARG A 3 -20.64 8.23 67.06
CA ARG A 3 -19.45 7.46 66.65
C ARG A 3 -18.73 8.26 65.56
N THR A 4 -17.56 8.80 65.87
CA THR A 4 -16.66 9.39 64.87
C THR A 4 -15.91 8.27 64.17
N ILE A 5 -16.15 8.11 62.87
CA ILE A 5 -15.43 7.17 62.01
C ILE A 5 -14.07 7.81 61.69
N THR A 6 -12.98 7.19 62.14
CA THR A 6 -11.61 7.56 61.77
C THR A 6 -11.23 6.81 60.49
N ILE A 7 -11.16 7.52 59.37
CA ILE A 7 -10.74 6.99 58.06
C ILE A 7 -9.20 6.90 58.04
N ASN A 8 -8.67 5.80 57.52
CA ASN A 8 -7.22 5.55 57.54
C ASN A 8 -6.50 6.39 56.46
N ARG A 9 -5.24 6.78 56.70
CA ARG A 9 -4.47 7.64 55.77
C ARG A 9 -4.30 7.03 54.37
N TRP A 10 -4.13 5.71 54.27
CA TRP A 10 -4.02 5.00 52.99
C TRP A 10 -5.36 4.94 52.23
N GLU A 11 -6.51 5.01 52.92
CA GLU A 11 -7.83 5.12 52.27
C GLU A 11 -7.97 6.49 51.59
N PHE A 12 -7.44 7.55 52.20
CA PHE A 12 -7.37 8.87 51.57
C PHE A 12 -6.45 8.88 50.34
N ASP A 13 -5.29 8.22 50.42
CA ASP A 13 -4.36 8.15 49.28
C ASP A 13 -4.96 7.38 48.09
N LEU A 14 -5.70 6.31 48.37
CA LEU A 14 -6.44 5.55 47.35
C LEU A 14 -7.57 6.37 46.72
N ILE A 15 -8.33 7.12 47.52
CA ILE A 15 -9.38 8.00 47.01
C ILE A 15 -8.77 9.11 46.13
N ASN A 16 -7.65 9.71 46.56
CA ASN A 16 -6.98 10.75 45.77
C ASN A 16 -6.43 10.20 44.44
N LEU A 17 -5.87 9.00 44.43
CA LEU A 17 -5.39 8.34 43.22
C LEU A 17 -6.55 8.01 42.26
N ALA A 18 -7.66 7.49 42.79
CA ALA A 18 -8.86 7.19 41.99
C ALA A 18 -9.46 8.47 41.38
N MET A 19 -9.55 9.55 42.16
CA MET A 19 -10.01 10.85 41.67
C MET A 19 -9.09 11.43 40.60
N ALA A 20 -7.77 11.26 40.73
CA ALA A 20 -6.79 11.69 39.73
C ALA A 20 -6.93 10.92 38.41
N LEU A 21 -7.14 9.60 38.46
CA LEU A 21 -7.35 8.77 37.27
C LEU A 21 -8.66 9.12 36.55
N ILE A 22 -9.75 9.33 37.30
CA ILE A 22 -11.04 9.77 36.74
C ILE A 22 -10.90 11.14 36.07
N ALA A 23 -10.21 12.10 36.71
CA ALA A 23 -9.94 13.40 36.11
C ALA A 23 -9.13 13.28 34.80
N LEU A 24 -8.16 12.37 34.74
CA LEU A 24 -7.32 12.15 33.55
C LEU A 24 -8.12 11.54 32.39
N ILE A 25 -9.03 10.61 32.69
CA ILE A 25 -9.96 10.03 31.69
C ILE A 25 -10.93 11.10 31.16
N ILE A 26 -11.46 11.97 32.03
CA ILE A 26 -12.34 13.07 31.63
C ILE A 26 -11.59 14.08 30.76
N VAL A 27 -10.36 14.45 31.13
CA VAL A 27 -9.51 15.33 30.32
C VAL A 27 -9.19 14.70 28.96
N PHE A 28 -8.84 13.41 28.92
CA PHE A 28 -8.58 12.70 27.68
C PHE A 28 -9.82 12.62 26.78
N SER A 29 -10.99 12.33 27.37
CA SER A 29 -12.27 12.30 26.65
C SER A 29 -12.67 13.67 26.12
N LEU A 30 -12.44 14.74 26.91
CA LEU A 30 -12.63 16.12 26.46
C LEU A 30 -11.67 16.48 25.33
N ILE A 31 -10.37 16.15 25.42
CA ILE A 31 -9.41 16.40 24.33
C ILE A 31 -9.80 15.65 23.06
N PHE A 32 -10.19 14.38 23.16
CA PHE A 32 -10.62 13.57 22.02
C PHE A 32 -11.88 14.14 21.35
N PHE A 33 -12.79 14.74 22.13
CA PHE A 33 -14.03 15.33 21.64
C PHE A 33 -13.93 16.83 21.30
N LEU A 34 -12.90 17.54 21.78
CA LEU A 34 -12.61 18.95 21.46
C LEU A 34 -11.69 19.08 20.24
N ILE A 35 -10.97 18.02 19.86
CA ILE A 35 -10.18 17.95 18.62
C ILE A 35 -10.83 17.06 17.53
N PRO A 36 -12.09 17.30 17.13
CA PRO A 36 -12.54 16.98 15.79
C PRO A 36 -12.63 18.22 14.87
N SER A 37 -12.06 19.36 15.27
CA SER A 37 -12.18 20.63 14.51
C SER A 37 -10.83 21.28 14.11
N LEU A 38 -9.78 20.48 13.96
CA LEU A 38 -8.51 20.92 13.32
C LEU A 38 -8.05 20.01 12.19
N LYS A 39 -8.76 18.89 11.93
CA LYS A 39 -8.42 17.99 10.81
C LYS A 39 -9.07 18.41 9.49
N ASP A 40 -10.14 19.21 9.57
CA ASP A 40 -10.85 19.70 8.39
C ASP A 40 -10.23 21.01 7.86
N ASN A 41 -9.63 21.83 8.72
CA ASN A 41 -9.10 23.17 8.36
C ASN A 41 -7.67 23.18 7.78
N ILE A 42 -6.99 22.03 7.68
CA ILE A 42 -5.69 21.91 6.97
C ILE A 42 -5.90 21.55 5.49
N LYS A 43 -7.11 21.09 5.10
CA LYS A 43 -7.41 20.80 3.69
C LYS A 43 -7.65 22.05 2.85
N ASP A 44 -8.04 23.15 3.47
CA ASP A 44 -8.51 24.35 2.76
C ASP A 44 -7.43 25.44 2.58
N ILE A 45 -6.21 25.27 3.12
CA ILE A 45 -5.15 26.30 3.07
C ILE A 45 -4.31 26.25 1.78
N ASN A 46 -4.32 25.14 1.03
CA ASN A 46 -3.56 25.01 -0.22
C ASN A 46 -4.41 25.17 -1.50
N ALA A 47 -5.69 25.49 -1.37
CA ALA A 47 -6.58 25.78 -2.48
C ALA A 47 -6.97 27.27 -2.42
N GLU A 48 -6.14 28.12 -3.04
CA GLU A 48 -6.56 29.20 -3.95
C GLU A 48 -5.52 30.34 -3.99
N LYS A 49 -4.58 30.19 -4.93
CA LYS A 49 -4.17 31.31 -5.78
C LYS A 49 -4.10 30.82 -7.22
N THR A 50 -5.29 30.74 -7.83
CA THR A 50 -5.69 31.28 -9.14
C THR A 50 -4.54 31.73 -10.08
N SER A 51 -4.50 31.43 -11.38
CA SER A 51 -5.51 30.99 -12.34
C SER A 51 -4.80 30.43 -13.59
N ASP A 52 -5.23 29.28 -14.09
CA ASP A 52 -5.81 29.26 -15.43
C ASP A 52 -6.78 28.08 -15.56
N ASN A 53 -7.90 28.35 -16.22
CA ASN A 53 -9.13 27.59 -16.08
C ASN A 53 -9.12 26.30 -16.91
N THR A 54 -9.34 25.15 -16.27
CA THR A 54 -10.23 24.09 -16.79
C THR A 54 -10.67 23.21 -15.62
N SER A 55 -11.97 23.21 -15.36
CA SER A 55 -12.66 22.30 -14.45
C SER A 55 -12.54 20.85 -14.93
N VAL A 56 -11.57 20.09 -14.42
CA VAL A 56 -11.59 18.63 -14.48
C VAL A 56 -11.96 18.11 -13.11
N SER A 57 -13.21 17.64 -13.04
CA SER A 57 -13.75 16.73 -12.04
C SER A 57 -12.67 15.75 -11.57
N GLN A 58 -12.33 15.79 -10.28
CA GLN A 58 -11.50 14.78 -9.62
C GLN A 58 -12.33 13.50 -9.42
N ASN A 59 -12.70 12.90 -10.54
CA ASN A 59 -13.12 11.52 -10.64
C ASN A 59 -12.03 10.82 -11.47
N SER A 60 -10.83 10.72 -10.91
CA SER A 60 -9.79 9.87 -11.49
C SER A 60 -10.14 8.43 -11.19
N ASN A 61 -11.18 7.94 -11.89
CA ASN A 61 -11.18 6.55 -12.33
C ASN A 61 -9.90 6.41 -13.16
N ALA A 62 -8.77 6.09 -12.52
CA ALA A 62 -7.64 5.50 -13.21
C ALA A 62 -8.26 4.34 -13.99
N ILE A 63 -8.26 4.43 -15.31
CA ILE A 63 -8.98 3.47 -16.15
C ILE A 63 -8.28 2.13 -15.97
N GLN A 64 -8.81 1.34 -15.03
CA GLN A 64 -8.39 -0.01 -14.78
C GLN A 64 -9.08 -0.89 -15.81
N GLN A 65 -8.27 -1.45 -16.70
CA GLN A 65 -8.76 -2.35 -17.73
C GLN A 65 -8.73 -3.77 -17.17
N GLU A 66 -9.89 -4.42 -17.11
CA GLU A 66 -9.95 -5.85 -16.80
C GLU A 66 -9.39 -6.66 -17.98
N ALA A 67 -8.52 -7.63 -17.67
CA ALA A 67 -7.91 -8.51 -18.65
C ALA A 67 -7.87 -9.95 -18.15
N LEU A 68 -8.12 -10.90 -19.05
CA LEU A 68 -8.01 -12.32 -18.76
C LEU A 68 -6.58 -12.79 -19.01
N ILE A 69 -6.01 -13.52 -18.05
CA ILE A 69 -4.67 -14.09 -18.17
C ILE A 69 -4.71 -15.34 -19.04
N ILE A 70 -3.84 -15.39 -20.04
CA ILE A 70 -3.66 -16.56 -20.91
C ILE A 70 -2.52 -17.45 -20.40
N GLN A 71 -1.37 -16.85 -20.11
CA GLN A 71 -0.21 -17.56 -19.58
C GLN A 71 0.76 -16.61 -18.89
N VAL A 72 1.51 -17.13 -17.92
CA VAL A 72 2.64 -16.44 -17.30
C VAL A 72 3.93 -16.83 -18.03
N ILE A 73 4.70 -15.83 -18.45
CA ILE A 73 5.93 -16.05 -19.21
C ILE A 73 7.09 -16.29 -18.24
N ASP A 74 7.29 -15.36 -17.30
CA ASP A 74 8.31 -15.35 -16.26
C ASP A 74 7.79 -14.60 -15.00
N GLY A 75 8.68 -14.24 -14.07
CA GLY A 75 8.32 -13.62 -12.78
C GLY A 75 7.79 -12.19 -12.84
N ASP A 76 7.82 -11.54 -14.00
CA ASP A 76 7.30 -10.17 -14.15
C ASP A 76 6.61 -9.88 -15.50
N THR A 77 6.42 -10.91 -16.32
CA THR A 77 5.78 -10.82 -17.64
C THR A 77 4.70 -11.91 -17.81
N PHE A 78 3.52 -11.52 -18.31
CA PHE A 78 2.43 -12.43 -18.66
C PHE A 78 1.71 -12.00 -19.94
N GLN A 79 0.93 -12.91 -20.53
CA GLN A 79 0.12 -12.65 -21.72
C GLN A 79 -1.37 -12.58 -21.37
N ILE A 80 -2.08 -11.66 -22.01
CA ILE A 80 -3.53 -11.46 -21.83
C ILE A 80 -4.33 -11.85 -23.07
N ASN A 81 -5.66 -11.89 -22.94
CA ASN A 81 -6.58 -12.34 -23.99
C ASN A 81 -6.58 -11.52 -25.29
N THR A 82 -6.02 -10.31 -25.29
CA THR A 82 -5.79 -9.54 -26.53
C THR A 82 -4.59 -10.05 -27.33
N GLY A 83 -3.79 -10.96 -26.77
CA GLY A 83 -2.52 -11.42 -27.32
C GLY A 83 -1.32 -10.57 -26.89
N ASP A 84 -1.56 -9.40 -26.27
CA ASP A 84 -0.50 -8.54 -25.74
C ASP A 84 0.26 -9.20 -24.58
N TYR A 85 1.55 -8.90 -24.52
CA TYR A 85 2.39 -9.17 -23.35
C TYR A 85 2.35 -7.97 -22.42
N VAL A 86 2.24 -8.22 -21.12
CA VAL A 86 2.26 -7.22 -20.05
C VAL A 86 3.56 -7.39 -19.26
N ARG A 87 4.35 -6.32 -19.18
CA ARG A 87 5.52 -6.18 -18.32
C ARG A 87 5.13 -5.37 -17.08
N LEU A 88 5.33 -5.97 -15.91
CA LEU A 88 5.00 -5.34 -14.64
C LEU A 88 5.94 -4.15 -14.38
N ILE A 89 5.37 -2.96 -14.17
CA ILE A 89 6.11 -1.73 -13.88
C ILE A 89 6.72 -1.79 -12.48
N GLY A 90 7.91 -1.22 -12.32
CA GLY A 90 8.50 -0.91 -11.02
C GLY A 90 9.26 -2.08 -10.38
N ILE A 91 9.31 -3.24 -11.03
CA ILE A 91 9.92 -4.46 -10.49
C ILE A 91 10.75 -5.19 -11.53
N ASN A 92 11.74 -5.96 -11.09
CA ASN A 92 12.48 -6.92 -11.90
C ASN A 92 12.52 -8.27 -11.19
N ALA A 93 12.05 -9.31 -11.87
CA ALA A 93 12.21 -10.69 -11.42
C ALA A 93 13.59 -11.24 -11.82
N PRO A 94 14.06 -12.33 -11.20
CA PRO A 94 15.28 -13.00 -11.62
C PRO A 94 15.19 -13.48 -13.07
N GLU A 95 16.32 -13.45 -13.77
CA GLU A 95 16.47 -14.00 -15.12
C GLU A 95 16.62 -15.52 -15.11
N ARG A 96 16.47 -16.18 -16.26
CA ARG A 96 16.45 -17.66 -16.38
C ARG A 96 17.62 -18.41 -15.72
N THR A 97 18.79 -17.78 -15.65
CA THR A 97 20.00 -18.36 -15.06
C THR A 97 20.20 -17.99 -13.60
N GLU A 98 19.34 -17.16 -13.04
CA GLU A 98 19.45 -16.63 -11.70
C GLU A 98 18.66 -17.46 -10.68
N ARG A 99 19.07 -17.36 -9.41
CA ARG A 99 18.40 -18.03 -8.31
C ARG A 99 16.97 -17.49 -8.19
N TYR A 100 16.02 -18.38 -7.89
CA TYR A 100 14.60 -18.08 -7.72
C TYR A 100 13.83 -17.70 -8.99
N TYR A 101 14.37 -17.94 -10.18
CA TYR A 101 13.64 -17.76 -11.45
C TYR A 101 12.30 -18.52 -11.47
N ASP A 102 12.36 -19.85 -11.31
CA ASP A 102 11.16 -20.69 -11.36
C ASP A 102 10.19 -20.37 -10.22
N ASP A 103 10.73 -20.12 -9.02
CA ASP A 103 9.98 -19.69 -7.85
C ASP A 103 9.18 -18.40 -8.11
N SER A 104 9.81 -17.42 -8.76
CA SER A 104 9.19 -16.12 -9.06
C SER A 104 8.04 -16.27 -10.06
N LYS A 105 8.26 -17.04 -11.12
CA LYS A 105 7.22 -17.39 -12.09
C LYS A 105 6.03 -18.09 -11.43
N LEU A 106 6.30 -19.14 -10.66
CA LEU A 106 5.27 -19.91 -9.96
C LEU A 106 4.48 -19.05 -8.97
N PHE A 107 5.15 -18.10 -8.30
CA PHE A 107 4.47 -17.19 -7.40
C PHE A 107 3.57 -16.21 -8.15
N LEU A 108 4.03 -15.61 -9.26
CA LEU A 108 3.16 -14.80 -10.11
C LEU A 108 1.96 -15.61 -10.60
N GLU A 109 2.17 -16.83 -11.11
CA GLU A 109 1.09 -17.76 -11.48
C GLU A 109 0.10 -17.97 -10.33
N SER A 110 0.55 -18.20 -9.10
CA SER A 110 -0.34 -18.38 -7.95
C SER A 110 -1.25 -17.18 -7.67
N LEU A 111 -0.77 -15.98 -8.00
CA LEU A 111 -1.52 -14.75 -7.81
C LEU A 111 -2.56 -14.53 -8.91
N ILE A 112 -2.19 -14.77 -10.18
CA ILE A 112 -2.97 -14.30 -11.35
C ILE A 112 -3.58 -15.42 -12.21
N ASN A 113 -3.16 -16.67 -12.06
CA ASN A 113 -3.59 -17.73 -12.97
C ASN A 113 -5.09 -18.06 -12.83
N ASN A 114 -5.75 -18.34 -13.95
CA ASN A 114 -7.19 -18.57 -14.07
C ASN A 114 -8.07 -17.46 -13.48
N LYS A 115 -7.57 -16.23 -13.43
CA LYS A 115 -8.28 -15.05 -12.92
C LYS A 115 -8.26 -13.93 -13.96
N SER A 116 -9.21 -13.02 -13.85
CA SER A 116 -9.05 -11.69 -14.41
C SER A 116 -8.20 -10.83 -13.47
N VAL A 117 -7.44 -9.91 -14.06
CA VAL A 117 -6.71 -8.88 -13.32
C VAL A 117 -7.13 -7.51 -13.82
N LEU A 118 -7.02 -6.52 -12.95
CA LEU A 118 -7.20 -5.11 -13.31
C LEU A 118 -5.82 -4.54 -13.65
N LEU A 119 -5.73 -3.94 -14.84
CA LEU A 119 -4.50 -3.36 -15.36
C LEU A 119 -4.57 -1.84 -15.36
N GLU A 120 -3.58 -1.22 -14.73
CA GLU A 120 -3.44 0.23 -14.67
C GLU A 120 -2.15 0.65 -15.40
N GLY A 121 -2.26 1.59 -16.33
CA GLY A 121 -1.11 2.20 -16.98
C GLY A 121 -0.53 3.36 -16.17
N ASP A 122 0.63 3.84 -16.63
CA ASP A 122 1.24 5.09 -16.18
C ASP A 122 1.48 5.99 -17.41
N LEU A 123 2.41 6.93 -17.33
CA LEU A 123 2.73 7.88 -18.40
C LEU A 123 3.00 7.22 -19.77
N ASP A 124 3.84 6.18 -19.80
CA ASP A 124 4.13 5.38 -20.99
C ASP A 124 3.43 4.03 -20.93
N ASN A 125 2.73 3.70 -22.02
CA ASN A 125 1.91 2.49 -22.08
C ASN A 125 2.64 1.26 -22.63
N ARG A 126 3.76 1.44 -23.34
CA ARG A 126 4.54 0.33 -23.92
C ARG A 126 6.04 0.58 -23.82
N ASP A 127 6.81 -0.50 -23.76
CA ASP A 127 8.26 -0.45 -23.91
C ASP A 127 8.71 -0.60 -25.38
N ASN A 128 10.02 -0.53 -25.61
CA ASN A 128 10.61 -0.66 -26.95
C ASN A 128 10.44 -2.05 -27.59
N TYR A 129 10.04 -3.06 -26.81
CA TYR A 129 9.72 -4.41 -27.29
C TYR A 129 8.24 -4.58 -27.63
N GLY A 130 7.44 -3.52 -27.45
CA GLY A 130 6.01 -3.51 -27.69
C GLY A 130 5.20 -4.16 -26.56
N ARG A 131 5.79 -4.48 -25.40
CA ARG A 131 5.04 -5.00 -24.25
C ARG A 131 4.26 -3.86 -23.59
N LEU A 132 3.05 -4.14 -23.12
CA LEU A 132 2.29 -3.20 -22.30
C LEU A 132 2.98 -3.01 -20.95
N LEU A 133 3.18 -1.77 -20.54
CA LEU A 133 3.68 -1.43 -19.22
C LEU A 133 2.49 -1.21 -18.28
N LYS A 134 2.32 -2.09 -17.28
CA LYS A 134 1.17 -2.02 -16.36
C LYS A 134 1.54 -2.29 -14.90
N TYR A 135 0.76 -1.70 -14.00
CA TYR A 135 0.54 -2.22 -12.66
C TYR A 135 -0.66 -3.17 -12.71
N ALA A 136 -0.55 -4.33 -12.09
CA ALA A 136 -1.62 -5.32 -12.04
C ALA A 136 -2.20 -5.44 -10.64
N TYR A 137 -3.52 -5.63 -10.57
CA TYR A 137 -4.26 -5.83 -9.33
C TYR A 137 -5.15 -7.05 -9.43
N SER A 138 -5.27 -7.78 -8.33
CA SER A 138 -6.32 -8.79 -8.16
C SER A 138 -7.68 -8.14 -7.94
N SER A 139 -8.74 -8.94 -8.04
CA SER A 139 -10.12 -8.50 -7.82
C SER A 139 -10.40 -7.95 -6.42
N ASP A 140 -9.63 -8.34 -5.41
CA ASP A 140 -9.70 -7.83 -4.03
C ASP A 140 -8.79 -6.62 -3.77
N GLY A 141 -8.13 -6.10 -4.82
CA GLY A 141 -7.34 -4.87 -4.75
C GLY A 141 -5.87 -5.04 -4.33
N LEU A 142 -5.37 -6.28 -4.24
CA LEU A 142 -3.94 -6.53 -4.00
C LEU A 142 -3.14 -6.13 -5.25
N MET A 143 -2.19 -5.22 -5.07
CA MET A 143 -1.25 -4.85 -6.14
C MET A 143 -0.17 -5.93 -6.28
N ILE A 144 -0.23 -6.67 -7.39
CA ILE A 144 0.63 -7.81 -7.68
C ILE A 144 2.10 -7.40 -7.73
N ASN A 145 2.41 -6.25 -8.35
CA ASN A 145 3.77 -5.73 -8.45
C ASN A 145 4.42 -5.59 -7.07
N SER A 146 3.73 -4.94 -6.13
CA SER A 146 4.25 -4.77 -4.77
C SER A 146 4.31 -6.06 -3.98
N GLU A 147 3.38 -7.00 -4.20
CA GLU A 147 3.37 -8.27 -3.48
C GLU A 147 4.55 -9.17 -3.90
N LEU A 148 4.89 -9.22 -5.19
CA LEU A 148 6.08 -9.92 -5.69
C LEU A 148 7.34 -9.46 -4.97
N VAL A 149 7.50 -8.14 -4.80
CA VAL A 149 8.64 -7.55 -4.10
C VAL A 149 8.58 -7.81 -2.60
N ARG A 150 7.43 -7.60 -1.96
CA ARG A 150 7.24 -7.83 -0.52
C ARG A 150 7.61 -9.25 -0.11
N ARG A 151 7.34 -10.23 -0.99
CA ARG A 151 7.58 -11.66 -0.76
C ARG A 151 8.94 -12.14 -1.26
N GLY A 152 9.76 -11.26 -1.83
CA GLY A 152 11.12 -11.55 -2.26
C GLY A 152 11.24 -12.34 -3.56
N TYR A 153 10.24 -12.25 -4.44
CA TYR A 153 10.26 -12.87 -5.78
C TYR A 153 10.64 -11.89 -6.89
N ALA A 154 10.68 -10.60 -6.60
CA ALA A 154 11.21 -9.56 -7.47
C ALA A 154 11.92 -8.50 -6.64
N VAL A 155 12.74 -7.67 -7.27
CA VAL A 155 13.38 -6.50 -6.67
C VAL A 155 12.84 -5.22 -7.32
N PRO A 156 12.89 -4.05 -6.64
CA PRO A 156 12.53 -2.78 -7.26
C PRO A 156 13.37 -2.47 -8.49
N MET A 157 12.74 -2.00 -9.56
CA MET A 157 13.42 -1.50 -10.76
C MET A 157 12.65 -0.31 -11.33
N GLU A 158 13.35 0.80 -11.57
CA GLU A 158 12.72 1.99 -12.15
C GLU A 158 12.61 1.86 -13.67
N ILE A 159 11.40 2.11 -14.19
CA ILE A 159 11.10 2.18 -15.62
C ILE A 159 10.59 3.59 -15.89
N SER A 160 11.48 4.53 -16.19
CA SER A 160 11.09 5.93 -16.44
C SER A 160 10.27 6.07 -17.74
N PRO A 161 9.28 6.97 -17.79
CA PRO A 161 8.84 7.88 -16.73
C PRO A 161 7.79 7.28 -15.77
N ASN A 162 7.54 5.96 -15.84
CA ASN A 162 6.51 5.26 -15.09
C ASN A 162 6.90 5.00 -13.61
N LEU A 163 6.78 6.04 -12.79
CA LEU A 163 7.23 6.03 -11.39
C LEU A 163 6.09 6.18 -10.37
N LYS A 164 4.82 6.10 -10.78
CA LYS A 164 3.65 6.36 -9.93
C LYS A 164 3.65 5.63 -8.59
N TYR A 165 4.11 4.38 -8.54
CA TYR A 165 4.12 3.57 -7.31
C TYR A 165 5.51 3.24 -6.77
N ARG A 166 6.54 4.03 -7.15
CA ARG A 166 7.93 3.84 -6.70
C ARG A 166 8.06 3.69 -5.18
N GLU A 167 7.43 4.58 -4.41
CA GLU A 167 7.51 4.55 -2.95
C GLU A 167 6.85 3.30 -2.36
N LYS A 168 5.69 2.90 -2.87
CA LYS A 168 4.98 1.69 -2.41
C LYS A 168 5.82 0.43 -2.63
N ILE A 169 6.47 0.33 -3.79
CA ILE A 169 7.35 -0.79 -4.12
C ILE A 169 8.62 -0.77 -3.25
N SER A 170 9.21 0.42 -3.03
CA SER A 170 10.35 0.58 -2.12
C SER A 170 10.02 0.12 -0.69
N ASN A 171 8.85 0.50 -0.17
CA ASN A 171 8.39 0.07 1.15
C ASN A 171 8.16 -1.45 1.24
N ALA A 172 7.62 -2.06 0.18
CA ALA A 172 7.49 -3.51 0.09
C ALA A 172 8.86 -4.20 0.14
N TYR A 173 9.88 -3.63 -0.51
CA TYR A 173 11.23 -4.15 -0.47
C TYR A 173 11.86 -4.06 0.93
N GLN A 174 11.63 -2.96 1.66
CA GLN A 174 12.08 -2.85 3.05
C GLN A 174 11.48 -3.94 3.94
N GLN A 175 10.19 -4.26 3.76
CA GLN A 175 9.55 -5.37 4.48
C GLN A 175 10.22 -6.72 4.13
N CYS A 176 10.48 -6.96 2.84
CA CYS A 176 11.15 -8.17 2.38
C CYS A 176 12.54 -8.36 3.01
N ILE A 177 13.34 -7.29 3.11
CA ILE A 177 14.66 -7.29 3.77
C ILE A 177 14.52 -7.61 5.26
N ASN A 178 13.58 -6.96 5.96
CA ASN A 178 13.37 -7.16 7.39
C ASN A 178 12.98 -8.61 7.71
N GLU A 179 12.20 -9.24 6.83
CA GLU A 179 11.78 -10.64 6.96
C GLU A 179 12.79 -11.64 6.37
N LYS A 180 13.87 -11.17 5.73
CA LYS A 180 14.90 -11.99 5.07
C LYS A 180 14.32 -13.03 4.10
N LEU A 181 13.41 -12.59 3.24
CA LEU A 181 12.73 -13.48 2.29
C LEU A 181 13.49 -13.59 0.97
N ARG A 182 13.81 -14.83 0.56
CA ARG A 182 14.23 -15.16 -0.83
C ARG A 182 15.32 -14.21 -1.36
N LEU A 183 15.02 -13.39 -2.37
CA LEU A 183 15.98 -12.44 -2.96
C LEU A 183 16.50 -11.39 -1.96
N CYS A 184 15.78 -11.14 -0.87
CA CYS A 184 16.15 -10.19 0.18
C CYS A 184 16.90 -10.86 1.35
N ASN A 185 17.20 -12.16 1.27
CA ASN A 185 18.07 -12.85 2.23
C ASN A 185 19.53 -12.71 1.81
N ILE A 186 20.11 -11.54 2.06
CA ILE A 186 21.48 -11.14 1.68
C ILE A 186 22.41 -11.25 2.89
#